data_AF-A0A1D3K6U1-F1
#
_entry.id   AF-A0A1D3K6U1-F1
#
_cell.length_a   1.000
_cell.length_b   1.000
_cell.length_c   1.000
_cell.angle_alpha   90.00
_cell.angle_beta   90.00
_cell.angle_gamma   90.00
#
_symmetry.space_group_name_H-M   'P 1'
#
loop_
_entity.id
_entity.type
_entity.pdbx_description
1 polymer ?
#
loop_
_entity_poly.entity_id
_entity_poly.type
_entity_poly.pdbx_seq_one_letter_code
_entity_poly.pdbx_strand_id
1 'polypeptide(L)'
;MRGRKFASQQDIERHIANGFGEGAGASYVPWLRVQDVPSIGRSHKIQGVKIERIHHLLSDLERSYFLVCEFSEDVVDIREQYPLLPTERAQAIASAIAVRYPRYPRTTLPYVMTTDFLLTVKDPSGNFKSVARTVKYRSDLIGNRSKRTLEKLEIEKRFWESQGVDWKIVTDEFFTRDLIKNIGLIRRYSKLSRDLMKLPLHSNFIECLVNSREYSWTLATCLRKIASLLSISYIDAQAIFFHLVWTKILKIDLVNTPLHLTGLVPDFEVSASPVQVSLKEKMS
;
A
#
# COMPACT_ATOMS: atom_id res chain seq x y z
N MET A 1 9.79 24.17 -7.13
CA MET A 1 9.51 24.32 -5.68
C MET A 1 10.82 24.08 -4.93
N ARG A 2 11.27 24.99 -4.04
CA ARG A 2 12.48 24.74 -3.23
C ARG A 2 12.11 23.73 -2.15
N GLY A 3 12.67 22.51 -2.23
CA GLY A 3 12.48 21.48 -1.22
C GLY A 3 12.92 21.95 0.17
N ARG A 4 12.44 21.29 1.22
CA ARG A 4 12.78 21.61 2.61
C ARG A 4 14.31 21.53 2.78
N LYS A 5 14.87 22.52 3.47
CA LYS A 5 16.30 22.58 3.78
C LYS A 5 16.49 22.53 5.28
N PHE A 6 17.27 21.56 5.73
CA PHE A 6 17.82 21.52 7.08
C PHE A 6 19.24 22.08 7.00
N ALA A 7 19.48 23.20 7.68
CA ALA A 7 20.80 23.85 7.69
C ALA A 7 21.53 23.63 9.02
N SER A 8 20.78 23.37 10.09
CA SER A 8 21.28 23.18 11.46
C SER A 8 20.59 22.04 12.19
N GLN A 9 21.19 21.59 13.31
CA GLN A 9 20.57 20.61 14.20
C GLN A 9 19.24 21.12 14.79
N GLN A 10 19.15 22.42 15.09
CA GLN A 10 17.91 23.05 15.57
C GLN A 10 16.75 22.95 14.56
N ASP A 11 17.05 22.90 13.26
CA ASP A 11 16.00 22.69 12.25
C ASP A 11 15.44 21.27 12.33
N ILE A 12 16.29 20.27 12.58
CA ILE A 12 15.89 18.86 12.77
C ILE A 12 15.07 18.73 14.06
N GLU A 13 15.56 19.29 15.16
CA GLU A 13 14.87 19.25 16.47
C GLU A 13 13.49 19.90 16.41
N ARG A 14 13.38 21.07 15.76
CA ARG A 14 12.09 21.72 15.52
C ARG A 14 11.16 20.89 14.67
N HIS A 15 11.70 20.14 13.72
CA HIS A 15 10.91 19.28 12.83
C HIS A 15 10.36 18.07 13.59
N ILE A 16 11.17 17.45 14.45
CA ILE A 16 10.74 16.42 15.39
C ILE A 16 9.67 16.99 16.33
N ALA A 17 9.90 18.16 16.93
CA ALA A 17 8.95 18.81 17.84
C ALA A 17 7.59 19.16 17.18
N ASN A 18 7.55 19.26 15.85
CA ASN A 18 6.33 19.42 15.07
C ASN A 18 5.66 18.07 14.72
N GLY A 19 6.11 16.96 15.30
CA GLY A 19 5.52 15.61 15.16
C GLY A 19 5.96 14.83 13.91
N PHE A 20 6.96 15.30 13.16
CA PHE A 20 7.40 14.59 11.95
C PHE A 20 8.17 13.31 12.29
N GLY A 21 7.71 12.19 11.74
CA GLY A 21 8.18 10.85 12.06
C GLY A 21 7.47 10.20 13.25
N GLU A 22 6.58 10.93 13.92
CA GLU A 22 5.84 10.45 15.08
C GLU A 22 4.39 10.12 14.74
N GLY A 23 3.72 9.44 15.68
CA GLY A 23 2.33 9.01 15.53
C GLY A 23 2.15 7.65 14.83
N ALA A 24 0.89 7.27 14.72
CA ALA A 24 0.44 6.04 14.06
C ALA A 24 -0.93 6.28 13.41
N GLY A 25 -1.26 5.47 12.39
CA GLY A 25 -2.52 5.59 11.66
C GLY A 25 -2.74 7.00 11.12
N ALA A 26 -3.91 7.57 11.39
CA ALA A 26 -4.30 8.90 10.91
C ALA A 26 -3.45 10.05 11.50
N SER A 27 -2.81 9.83 12.66
CA SER A 27 -1.99 10.85 13.33
C SER A 27 -0.54 10.90 12.84
N TYR A 28 -0.09 9.90 12.07
CA TYR A 28 1.30 9.84 11.62
C TYR A 28 1.62 10.93 10.59
N VAL A 29 2.77 11.58 10.77
CA VAL A 29 3.29 12.61 9.84
C VAL A 29 4.61 12.13 9.23
N PRO A 30 4.71 11.93 7.90
CA PRO A 30 5.93 11.42 7.26
C PRO A 30 7.07 12.45 7.31
N TRP A 31 8.31 12.01 7.52
CA TRP A 31 9.49 12.89 7.62
C TRP A 31 9.65 13.78 6.38
N LEU A 32 9.47 13.18 5.20
CA LEU A 32 9.50 13.83 3.89
C LEU A 32 8.09 13.84 3.29
N ARG A 33 7.66 15.02 2.85
CA ARG A 33 6.44 15.17 2.05
C ARG A 33 6.81 15.52 0.61
N VAL A 34 5.85 15.37 -0.28
CA VAL A 34 6.00 15.70 -1.71
C VAL A 34 6.60 17.09 -1.97
N GLN A 35 6.18 18.11 -1.21
CA GLN A 35 6.71 19.47 -1.33
C GLN A 35 8.14 19.65 -0.77
N ASP A 36 8.61 18.70 0.04
CA ASP A 36 9.88 18.78 0.74
C ASP A 36 11.05 18.30 -0.13
N VAL A 37 10.79 17.57 -1.22
CA VAL A 37 11.81 17.01 -2.12
C VAL A 37 11.78 17.63 -3.52
N PRO A 38 12.94 17.82 -4.18
CA PRO A 38 12.98 18.22 -5.58
C PRO A 38 12.34 17.15 -6.48
N SER A 39 11.53 17.56 -7.45
CA SER A 39 10.93 16.63 -8.41
C SER A 39 11.99 16.08 -9.37
N ILE A 40 12.44 14.85 -9.15
CA ILE A 40 13.23 14.07 -10.13
C ILE A 40 12.30 13.24 -11.02
N GLY A 41 11.13 12.85 -10.49
CA GLY A 41 10.07 12.14 -11.19
C GLY A 41 8.69 12.54 -10.69
N ARG A 42 7.70 11.68 -10.93
CA ARG A 42 6.31 11.90 -10.49
C ARG A 42 6.13 11.50 -9.03
N SER A 43 5.58 12.41 -8.25
CA SER A 43 5.19 12.20 -6.85
C SER A 43 3.67 12.21 -6.72
N HIS A 44 3.15 11.66 -5.63
CA HIS A 44 1.72 11.44 -5.41
C HIS A 44 1.31 11.85 -4.00
N LYS A 45 0.17 12.53 -3.90
CA LYS A 45 -0.58 12.69 -2.65
C LYS A 45 -1.84 11.85 -2.80
N ILE A 46 -2.00 10.83 -1.96
CA ILE A 46 -3.13 9.89 -2.06
C ILE A 46 -3.88 9.88 -0.74
N GLN A 47 -5.19 10.17 -0.77
CA GLN A 47 -6.07 9.98 0.38
C GLN A 47 -6.22 8.49 0.64
N GLY A 48 -5.76 8.01 1.79
CA GLY A 48 -5.88 6.63 2.21
C GLY A 48 -7.33 6.23 2.49
N VAL A 49 -7.69 5.01 2.11
CA VAL A 49 -8.98 4.37 2.38
C VAL A 49 -8.88 3.36 3.53
N LYS A 50 -7.69 2.79 3.77
CA LYS A 50 -7.40 1.98 4.96
C LYS A 50 -7.10 2.85 6.18
N ILE A 51 -6.28 3.89 5.98
CA ILE A 51 -5.89 4.85 7.01
C ILE A 51 -6.31 6.23 6.52
N GLU A 52 -7.15 6.93 7.28
CA GLU A 52 -7.77 8.17 6.83
C GLU A 52 -6.81 9.36 6.96
N ARG A 53 -5.82 9.41 6.07
CA ARG A 53 -4.91 10.55 5.90
C ARG A 53 -4.37 10.64 4.48
N ILE A 54 -3.73 11.75 4.17
CA ILE A 54 -2.99 11.91 2.90
C ILE A 54 -1.61 11.26 3.06
N HIS A 55 -1.34 10.26 2.23
CA HIS A 55 -0.01 9.66 2.10
C HIS A 55 0.85 10.41 1.08
N HIS A 56 2.14 10.54 1.37
CA HIS A 56 3.11 11.25 0.52
C HIS A 56 4.11 10.30 -0.12
N LEU A 57 3.95 10.05 -1.42
CA LEU A 57 4.76 9.08 -2.16
C LEU A 57 5.63 9.82 -3.17
N LEU A 58 6.93 9.55 -3.16
CA LEU A 58 7.94 10.33 -3.86
C LEU A 58 8.29 9.76 -5.24
N SER A 59 7.72 8.61 -5.60
CA SER A 59 7.89 7.95 -6.90
C SER A 59 6.65 7.15 -7.33
N ASP A 60 6.60 6.77 -8.61
CA ASP A 60 5.58 5.86 -9.13
C ASP A 60 5.67 4.46 -8.51
N LEU A 61 6.89 3.99 -8.22
CA LEU A 61 7.08 2.68 -7.61
C LEU A 61 6.61 2.67 -6.15
N GLU A 62 6.85 3.74 -5.39
CA GLU A 62 6.25 3.90 -4.05
C GLU A 62 4.72 3.93 -4.11
N ARG A 63 4.13 4.58 -5.12
CA ARG A 63 2.68 4.50 -5.36
C ARG A 63 2.19 3.09 -5.61
N SER A 64 2.87 2.34 -6.47
CA SER A 64 2.52 0.94 -6.75
C SER A 64 2.56 0.10 -5.47
N TYR A 65 3.62 0.24 -4.68
CA TYR A 65 3.75 -0.51 -3.43
C TYR A 65 2.72 -0.10 -2.37
N PHE A 66 2.45 1.19 -2.23
CA PHE A 66 1.40 1.71 -1.35
C PHE A 66 0.03 1.08 -1.66
N LEU A 67 -0.35 1.01 -2.94
CA LEU A 67 -1.63 0.43 -3.34
C LEU A 67 -1.73 -1.06 -2.95
N VAL A 68 -0.64 -1.82 -3.08
CA VAL A 68 -0.59 -3.21 -2.64
C VAL A 68 -0.67 -3.33 -1.12
N CYS A 69 0.05 -2.48 -0.38
CA CYS A 69 -0.03 -2.45 1.09
C CYS A 69 -1.43 -2.11 1.59
N GLU A 70 -2.09 -1.14 0.96
CA GLU A 70 -3.44 -0.74 1.32
C GLU A 70 -4.49 -1.81 0.99
N PHE A 71 -4.24 -2.63 -0.02
CA PHE A 71 -5.10 -3.75 -0.40
C PHE A 71 -4.89 -5.01 0.45
N SER A 72 -3.72 -5.16 1.08
CA SER A 72 -3.38 -6.31 1.92
C SER A 72 -4.24 -6.34 3.19
N GLU A 73 -4.74 -7.52 3.57
CA GLU A 73 -5.48 -7.73 4.82
C GLU A 73 -4.56 -7.77 6.05
N ASP A 74 -3.28 -8.15 5.85
CA ASP A 74 -2.29 -8.25 6.92
C ASP A 74 -1.73 -6.89 7.34
N VAL A 75 -1.74 -5.91 6.45
CA VAL A 75 -1.24 -4.56 6.74
C VAL A 75 -2.28 -3.76 7.51
N VAL A 76 -1.89 -3.23 8.66
CA VAL A 76 -2.75 -2.53 9.61
C VAL A 76 -2.44 -1.03 9.63
N ASP A 77 -1.16 -0.67 9.64
CA ASP A 77 -0.70 0.71 9.56
C ASP A 77 0.40 0.84 8.50
N ILE A 78 0.46 2.00 7.87
CA ILE A 78 1.39 2.35 6.80
C ILE A 78 1.99 3.68 7.19
N ARG A 79 3.29 3.71 7.46
CA ARG A 79 4.03 4.94 7.79
C ARG A 79 5.13 5.15 6.77
N GLU A 80 4.85 5.95 5.75
CA GLU A 80 5.81 6.26 4.69
C GLU A 80 6.87 7.26 5.14
N GLN A 81 8.04 7.23 4.49
CA GLN A 81 9.16 8.14 4.74
C GLN A 81 9.53 8.21 6.23
N TYR A 82 9.64 7.04 6.87
CA TYR A 82 9.86 6.90 8.30
C TYR A 82 11.32 7.23 8.66
N PRO A 83 11.60 8.20 9.54
CA PRO A 83 12.96 8.64 9.80
C PRO A 83 13.73 7.66 10.69
N LEU A 84 15.01 7.46 10.37
CA LEU A 84 15.95 6.68 11.19
C LEU A 84 16.53 7.59 12.28
N LEU A 85 15.82 7.69 13.40
CA LEU A 85 16.21 8.47 14.58
C LEU A 85 16.52 7.56 15.77
N PRO A 86 17.43 7.96 16.67
CA PRO A 86 18.34 9.11 16.56
C PRO A 86 19.44 8.87 15.49
N THR A 87 19.90 9.93 14.81
CA THR A 87 20.82 9.80 13.65
C THR A 87 22.18 9.23 14.01
N GLU A 88 22.59 9.39 15.26
CA GLU A 88 23.84 8.92 15.86
C GLU A 88 23.97 7.40 15.71
N ARG A 89 22.86 6.67 15.83
CA ARG A 89 22.84 5.22 15.64
C ARG A 89 23.18 4.84 14.20
N ALA A 90 22.55 5.51 13.23
CA ALA A 90 22.82 5.25 11.81
C ALA A 90 24.24 5.69 11.41
N GLN A 91 24.76 6.76 12.02
CA GLN A 91 26.15 7.21 11.86
C GLN A 91 27.15 6.18 12.41
N ALA A 92 26.91 5.64 13.61
CA ALA A 92 27.75 4.60 14.21
C ALA A 92 27.79 3.34 13.33
N ILE A 93 26.65 2.94 12.78
CA ILE A 93 26.56 1.82 11.82
C ILE A 93 27.43 2.11 10.58
N ALA A 94 27.27 3.29 9.98
CA ALA A 94 28.05 3.68 8.79
C ALA A 94 29.55 3.66 9.05
N SER A 95 30.00 4.18 10.20
CA SER A 95 31.40 4.09 10.63
C SER A 95 31.88 2.65 10.81
N ALA A 96 31.08 1.80 11.45
CA ALA A 96 31.43 0.39 11.69
C ALA A 96 31.60 -0.42 10.40
N ILE A 97 30.89 -0.05 9.33
CA ILE A 97 31.01 -0.69 8.01
C ILE A 97 31.90 0.08 7.03
N ALA A 98 32.65 1.09 7.53
CA ALA A 98 33.53 1.95 6.74
C ALA A 98 32.84 2.65 5.54
N VAL A 99 31.58 3.04 5.71
CA VAL A 99 30.79 3.76 4.70
C VAL A 99 30.62 5.22 5.10
N ARG A 100 30.76 6.13 4.14
CA ARG A 100 30.50 7.55 4.36
C ARG A 100 29.02 7.82 4.65
N TYR A 101 28.71 8.36 5.82
CA TYR A 101 27.35 8.76 6.17
C TYR A 101 26.86 9.94 5.30
N PRO A 102 25.59 9.94 4.82
CA PRO A 102 25.04 11.04 4.04
C PRO A 102 24.93 12.34 4.85
N ARG A 103 25.04 13.49 4.17
CA ARG A 103 24.90 14.83 4.74
C ARG A 103 23.91 15.65 3.93
N TYR A 104 23.26 16.63 4.56
CA TYR A 104 22.44 17.58 3.81
C TYR A 104 23.32 18.39 2.84
N PRO A 105 22.85 18.64 1.60
CA PRO A 105 23.65 19.34 0.59
C PRO A 105 24.19 20.68 1.09
N ARG A 106 25.48 20.93 0.88
CA ARG A 106 26.19 22.17 1.28
C ARG A 106 26.26 22.41 2.79
N THR A 107 26.12 21.36 3.59
CA THR A 107 26.26 21.41 5.05
C THR A 107 27.17 20.28 5.55
N THR A 108 27.62 20.37 6.79
CA THR A 108 28.24 19.25 7.53
C THR A 108 27.21 18.41 8.29
N LEU A 109 25.95 18.85 8.31
CA LEU A 109 24.85 18.25 9.07
C LEU A 109 24.57 16.81 8.57
N PRO A 110 24.61 15.80 9.46
CA PRO A 110 24.20 14.43 9.12
C PRO A 110 22.78 14.41 8.56
N TYR A 111 22.58 13.66 7.48
CA TYR A 111 21.26 13.52 6.88
C TYR A 111 20.38 12.59 7.73
N VAL A 112 19.15 13.00 8.03
CA VAL A 112 18.16 12.09 8.62
C VAL A 112 17.68 11.15 7.51
N MET A 113 18.24 9.94 7.48
CA MET A 113 17.83 8.89 6.54
C MET A 113 16.38 8.48 6.82
N THR A 114 15.69 8.01 5.78
CA THR A 114 14.31 7.54 5.87
C THR A 114 14.17 6.17 5.25
N THR A 115 13.32 5.34 5.84
CA THR A 115 12.76 4.14 5.21
C THR A 115 11.49 4.51 4.45
N ASP A 116 11.36 4.01 3.23
CA ASP A 116 10.23 4.36 2.37
C ASP A 116 8.89 3.94 3.02
N PHE A 117 8.82 2.76 3.65
CA PHE A 117 7.64 2.28 4.38
C PHE A 117 8.01 1.52 5.66
N LEU A 118 7.52 2.00 6.80
CA LEU A 118 7.41 1.21 8.03
C LEU A 118 5.95 0.75 8.16
N LEU A 119 5.73 -0.56 8.05
CA LEU A 119 4.41 -1.17 8.11
C LEU A 119 4.19 -1.81 9.46
N THR A 120 3.00 -1.67 10.01
CA THR A 120 2.51 -2.56 11.07
C THR A 120 1.71 -3.67 10.40
N VAL A 121 2.14 -4.91 10.58
CA VAL A 121 1.49 -6.09 10.00
C VAL A 121 0.99 -7.02 11.10
N LYS A 122 -0.16 -7.63 10.86
CA LYS A 122 -0.72 -8.71 11.67
C LYS A 122 -0.18 -10.04 11.17
N ASP A 123 0.34 -10.88 12.06
CA ASP A 123 0.74 -12.24 11.73
C ASP A 123 -0.44 -13.23 11.81
N PRO A 124 -0.29 -14.47 11.31
CA PRO A 124 -1.37 -15.47 11.37
C PRO A 124 -1.83 -15.83 12.79
N SER A 125 -0.98 -15.61 13.80
CA SER A 125 -1.32 -15.80 15.21
C SER A 125 -2.10 -14.62 15.80
N GLY A 126 -2.24 -13.53 15.04
CA GLY A 126 -2.95 -12.33 15.42
C GLY A 126 -2.11 -11.27 16.11
N ASN A 127 -0.79 -11.50 16.26
CA ASN A 127 0.12 -10.52 16.85
C ASN A 127 0.51 -9.46 15.83
N PHE A 128 0.84 -8.26 16.33
CA PHE A 128 1.32 -7.16 15.49
C PHE A 128 2.83 -7.08 15.54
N LYS A 129 3.45 -6.87 14.38
CA LYS A 129 4.89 -6.57 14.29
C LYS A 129 5.14 -5.46 13.28
N SER A 130 6.24 -4.76 13.47
CA SER A 130 6.72 -3.79 12.49
C SER A 130 7.62 -4.48 11.46
N VAL A 131 7.47 -4.09 10.19
CA VAL A 131 8.38 -4.50 9.10
C VAL A 131 8.77 -3.27 8.29
N ALA A 132 10.03 -3.19 7.87
CA ALA A 132 10.60 -2.06 7.15
C ALA A 132 10.83 -2.44 5.68
N ARG A 133 10.42 -1.57 4.76
CA ARG A 133 10.44 -1.85 3.33
C ARG A 133 10.95 -0.64 2.57
N THR A 134 12.03 -0.84 1.83
CA THR A 134 12.62 0.18 0.96
C THR A 134 12.32 -0.17 -0.48
N VAL A 135 11.89 0.80 -1.26
CA VAL A 135 11.41 0.63 -2.62
C VAL A 135 12.47 1.16 -3.59
N LYS A 136 12.95 0.30 -4.51
CA LYS A 136 13.99 0.66 -5.48
C LYS A 136 13.76 -0.05 -6.80
N TYR A 137 14.01 0.61 -7.93
CA TYR A 137 14.04 -0.10 -9.21
C TYR A 137 15.20 -1.09 -9.23
N ARG A 138 15.02 -2.25 -9.86
CA ARG A 138 16.08 -3.24 -9.99
C ARG A 138 17.33 -2.67 -10.67
N SER A 139 17.11 -1.78 -11.64
CA SER A 139 18.17 -1.04 -12.34
C SER A 139 19.01 -0.13 -11.44
N ASP A 140 18.46 0.37 -10.32
CA ASP A 140 19.18 1.21 -9.35
C ASP A 140 20.11 0.40 -8.43
N LEU A 141 19.93 -0.93 -8.39
CA LEU A 141 20.68 -1.85 -7.53
C LEU A 141 21.86 -2.51 -8.25
N ILE A 142 21.89 -2.48 -9.59
CA ILE A 142 22.90 -3.16 -10.41
C ILE A 142 23.88 -2.18 -11.06
N GLY A 143 25.10 -2.67 -11.32
CA GLY A 143 26.14 -1.94 -12.04
C GLY A 143 26.94 -0.93 -11.20
N ASN A 144 27.93 -0.29 -11.83
CA ASN A 144 28.94 0.50 -11.13
C ASN A 144 28.39 1.76 -10.41
N ARG A 145 27.22 2.25 -10.82
CA ARG A 145 26.56 3.42 -10.20
C ARG A 145 25.76 3.08 -8.93
N SER A 146 25.49 1.79 -8.67
CA SER A 146 24.67 1.37 -7.53
C SER A 146 25.41 1.37 -6.20
N LYS A 147 26.76 1.40 -6.20
CA LYS A 147 27.58 1.33 -4.98
C LYS A 147 27.08 2.28 -3.89
N ARG A 148 26.85 3.55 -4.22
CA ARG A 148 26.37 4.54 -3.24
C ARG A 148 24.94 4.26 -2.75
N THR A 149 24.09 3.68 -3.59
CA THR A 149 22.75 3.24 -3.20
C THR A 149 22.84 2.06 -2.23
N LEU A 150 23.62 1.04 -2.57
CA LEU A 150 23.84 -0.15 -1.74
C LEU A 150 24.46 0.18 -0.38
N GLU A 151 25.43 1.09 -0.34
CA GLU A 151 26.01 1.61 0.91
C GLU A 151 24.95 2.19 1.85
N LYS A 152 24.01 2.99 1.34
CA LYS A 152 22.92 3.57 2.15
C LYS A 152 21.92 2.50 2.59
N LEU A 153 21.60 1.56 1.70
CA LEU A 153 20.72 0.44 2.01
C LEU A 153 21.30 -0.47 3.10
N GLU A 154 22.62 -0.69 3.12
CA GLU A 154 23.27 -1.50 4.16
C GLU A 154 23.22 -0.81 5.54
N ILE A 155 23.35 0.52 5.60
CA ILE A 155 23.15 1.28 6.84
C ILE A 155 21.71 1.10 7.35
N GLU A 156 20.74 1.28 6.46
CA GLU A 156 19.32 1.15 6.78
C GLU A 156 18.96 -0.27 7.25
N LYS A 157 19.45 -1.30 6.53
CA LYS A 157 19.27 -2.71 6.89
C LYS A 157 19.75 -2.98 8.32
N ARG A 158 21.00 -2.64 8.63
CA ARG A 158 21.59 -2.87 9.96
C ARG A 158 20.90 -2.06 11.05
N PHE A 159 20.39 -0.88 10.71
CA PHE A 159 19.61 -0.06 11.65
C PHE A 159 18.36 -0.80 12.11
N TRP A 160 17.63 -1.43 11.20
CA TRP A 160 16.42 -2.20 11.52
C TRP A 160 16.70 -3.58 12.12
N GLU A 161 17.68 -4.31 11.59
CA GLU A 161 18.06 -5.63 12.12
C GLU A 161 18.52 -5.56 13.58
N SER A 162 19.27 -4.50 13.95
CA SER A 162 19.66 -4.27 15.35
C SER A 162 18.50 -3.90 16.28
N GLN A 163 17.29 -3.79 15.76
CA GLN A 163 16.04 -3.58 16.52
C GLN A 163 15.08 -4.77 16.39
N GLY A 164 15.51 -5.86 15.74
CA GLY A 164 14.66 -7.02 15.47
C GLY A 164 13.54 -6.76 14.45
N VAL A 165 13.64 -5.70 13.64
CA VAL A 165 12.66 -5.37 12.61
C VAL A 165 13.09 -5.98 11.27
N ASP A 166 12.21 -6.78 10.66
CA ASP A 166 12.46 -7.38 9.34
C ASP A 166 12.52 -6.29 8.26
N TRP A 167 13.69 -6.12 7.65
CA TRP A 167 13.94 -5.15 6.59
C TRP A 167 14.16 -5.84 5.24
N LYS A 168 13.47 -5.36 4.19
CA LYS A 168 13.62 -5.88 2.82
C LYS A 168 13.51 -4.79 1.77
N ILE A 169 14.13 -5.04 0.62
CA ILE A 169 13.97 -4.23 -0.58
C ILE A 169 12.79 -4.78 -1.40
N VAL A 170 11.94 -3.89 -1.87
CA VAL A 170 10.85 -4.19 -2.81
C VAL A 170 11.20 -3.57 -4.17
N THR A 171 11.25 -4.40 -5.21
CA THR A 171 11.58 -3.97 -6.58
C THR A 171 10.36 -3.87 -7.47
N ASP A 172 10.53 -3.23 -8.62
CA ASP A 172 9.52 -3.11 -9.69
C ASP A 172 9.08 -4.45 -10.27
N GLU A 173 9.90 -5.49 -10.13
CA GLU A 173 9.65 -6.85 -10.60
C GLU A 173 8.41 -7.49 -9.93
N PHE A 174 7.99 -7.01 -8.76
CA PHE A 174 6.80 -7.50 -8.06
C PHE A 174 5.48 -6.89 -8.55
N PHE A 175 5.51 -5.91 -9.46
CA PHE A 175 4.33 -5.16 -9.86
C PHE A 175 4.06 -5.27 -11.36
N THR A 176 3.11 -6.13 -11.74
CA THR A 176 2.59 -6.11 -13.11
C THR A 176 1.76 -4.86 -13.35
N ARG A 177 1.72 -4.40 -14.61
CA ARG A 177 0.88 -3.26 -15.02
C ARG A 177 -0.59 -3.50 -14.68
N ASP A 178 -1.04 -4.73 -14.86
CA ASP A 178 -2.44 -5.10 -14.64
C ASP A 178 -2.77 -5.15 -13.15
N LEU A 179 -1.89 -5.68 -12.30
CA LEU A 179 -2.06 -5.62 -10.84
C LEU A 179 -2.33 -4.20 -10.33
N ILE A 180 -1.46 -3.26 -10.71
CA ILE A 180 -1.56 -1.88 -10.21
C ILE A 180 -2.80 -1.17 -10.77
N LYS A 181 -3.15 -1.43 -12.04
CA LYS A 181 -4.38 -0.90 -12.63
C LYS A 181 -5.64 -1.48 -11.99
N ASN A 182 -5.66 -2.80 -11.79
CA ASN A 182 -6.78 -3.51 -11.19
C ASN A 182 -7.00 -3.03 -9.76
N ILE A 183 -5.97 -3.02 -8.91
CA ILE A 183 -6.05 -2.49 -7.54
C ILE A 183 -6.52 -1.03 -7.56
N GLY A 184 -5.94 -0.20 -8.43
CA GLY A 184 -6.37 1.20 -8.58
C GLY A 184 -7.84 1.35 -8.96
N LEU A 185 -8.36 0.47 -9.82
CA LEU A 185 -9.78 0.41 -10.21
C LEU A 185 -10.67 0.04 -9.02
N ILE A 186 -10.41 -1.10 -8.37
CA ILE A 186 -11.27 -1.62 -7.29
C ILE A 186 -11.20 -0.77 -6.02
N ARG A 187 -10.06 -0.10 -5.77
CA ARG A 187 -9.89 0.85 -4.66
C ARG A 187 -10.94 1.96 -4.64
N ARG A 188 -11.40 2.38 -5.83
CA ARG A 188 -12.47 3.40 -5.95
C ARG A 188 -13.79 2.95 -5.34
N TYR A 189 -13.96 1.64 -5.17
CA TYR A 189 -15.14 1.00 -4.58
C TYR A 189 -14.84 0.44 -3.18
N SER A 190 -13.80 0.94 -2.51
CA SER A 190 -13.45 0.54 -1.14
C SER A 190 -14.54 0.82 -0.11
N LYS A 191 -15.37 1.83 -0.37
CA LYS A 191 -16.59 2.15 0.39
C LYS A 191 -17.79 2.06 -0.54
N LEU A 192 -18.87 1.44 -0.08
CA LEU A 192 -20.18 1.46 -0.72
C LEU A 192 -21.16 2.34 0.07
N SER A 193 -22.20 2.82 -0.61
CA SER A 193 -23.32 3.47 0.06
C SER A 193 -24.05 2.48 0.97
N ARG A 194 -24.68 3.01 2.03
CA ARG A 194 -25.37 2.20 3.05
C ARG A 194 -26.45 1.30 2.45
N ASP A 195 -27.13 1.77 1.41
CA ASP A 195 -28.20 1.01 0.75
C ASP A 195 -27.70 -0.22 -0.01
N LEU A 196 -26.45 -0.18 -0.49
CA LEU A 196 -25.82 -1.29 -1.19
C LEU A 196 -25.17 -2.29 -0.24
N MET A 197 -24.87 -1.90 1.00
CA MET A 197 -24.21 -2.74 2.02
C MET A 197 -25.12 -3.82 2.65
N LYS A 198 -26.31 -4.08 2.09
CA LYS A 198 -27.28 -5.03 2.65
C LYS A 198 -26.81 -6.47 2.41
N LEU A 199 -26.65 -7.27 3.47
CA LEU A 199 -26.21 -8.66 3.38
C LEU A 199 -27.06 -9.55 2.43
N PRO A 200 -28.41 -9.46 2.43
CA PRO A 200 -29.21 -10.22 1.46
C PRO A 200 -28.91 -9.83 0.01
N LEU A 201 -28.64 -8.55 -0.24
CA LEU A 201 -28.30 -8.07 -1.58
C LEU A 201 -26.96 -8.66 -2.06
N HIS A 202 -25.92 -8.65 -1.22
CA HIS A 202 -24.64 -9.26 -1.55
C HIS A 202 -24.75 -10.78 -1.76
N SER A 203 -25.55 -11.46 -0.94
CA SER A 203 -25.75 -12.93 -1.05
C SER A 203 -26.42 -13.29 -2.38
N ASN A 204 -27.53 -12.62 -2.71
CA ASN A 204 -28.23 -12.83 -3.97
C ASN A 204 -27.37 -12.42 -5.17
N PHE A 205 -26.56 -11.36 -5.05
CA PHE A 205 -25.61 -10.95 -6.08
C PHE A 205 -24.58 -12.04 -6.38
N ILE A 206 -23.97 -12.61 -5.34
CA ILE A 206 -23.00 -13.69 -5.47
C ILE A 206 -23.65 -14.93 -6.09
N GLU A 207 -24.87 -15.28 -5.66
CA GLU A 207 -25.62 -16.40 -6.24
C GLU A 207 -25.87 -16.19 -7.74
N CYS A 208 -26.37 -15.03 -8.15
CA CYS A 208 -26.55 -14.72 -9.58
C CYS A 208 -25.23 -14.75 -10.35
N LEU A 209 -24.12 -14.27 -9.76
CA LEU A 209 -22.80 -14.31 -10.38
C LEU A 209 -22.28 -15.75 -10.53
N VAL A 210 -22.44 -16.60 -9.52
CA VAL A 210 -22.06 -18.03 -9.58
C VAL A 210 -22.87 -18.76 -10.65
N ASN A 211 -24.19 -18.54 -10.70
CA ASN A 211 -25.06 -19.13 -11.72
C ASN A 211 -24.74 -18.62 -13.14
N SER A 212 -23.96 -17.54 -13.27
CA SER A 212 -23.54 -17.02 -14.57
C SER A 212 -22.28 -17.69 -15.15
N ARG A 213 -21.60 -18.58 -14.40
CA ARG A 213 -20.30 -19.17 -14.78
C ARG A 213 -20.33 -19.97 -16.08
N GLU A 214 -21.46 -20.60 -16.40
CA GLU A 214 -21.59 -21.42 -17.61
C GLU A 214 -21.72 -20.58 -18.89
N TYR A 215 -21.91 -19.26 -18.76
CA TYR A 215 -22.07 -18.38 -19.90
C TYR A 215 -20.77 -17.62 -20.21
N SER A 216 -20.39 -17.62 -21.48
CA SER A 216 -19.28 -16.82 -22.01
C SER A 216 -19.68 -15.33 -22.19
N TRP A 217 -20.24 -14.71 -21.15
CA TRP A 217 -20.63 -13.30 -21.18
C TRP A 217 -19.45 -12.38 -20.88
N THR A 218 -19.51 -11.18 -21.45
CA THR A 218 -18.69 -10.08 -20.94
C THR A 218 -19.12 -9.71 -19.53
N LEU A 219 -18.19 -9.19 -18.73
CA LEU A 219 -18.48 -8.72 -17.36
C LEU A 219 -19.61 -7.69 -17.37
N ALA A 220 -19.62 -6.76 -18.33
CA ALA A 220 -20.71 -5.78 -18.48
C ALA A 220 -22.07 -6.44 -18.71
N THR A 221 -22.14 -7.47 -19.56
CA THR A 221 -23.39 -8.18 -19.86
C THR A 221 -23.86 -8.97 -18.65
N CYS A 222 -22.96 -9.66 -17.95
CA CYS A 222 -23.27 -10.36 -16.72
C CYS A 222 -23.83 -9.39 -15.66
N LEU A 223 -23.13 -8.29 -15.39
CA LEU A 223 -23.56 -7.28 -14.41
C LEU A 223 -24.89 -6.61 -14.77
N ARG A 224 -25.18 -6.39 -16.07
CA ARG A 224 -26.50 -5.90 -16.50
C ARG A 224 -27.62 -6.89 -16.21
N LYS A 225 -27.38 -8.18 -16.42
CA LYS A 225 -28.36 -9.23 -16.12
C LYS A 225 -28.61 -9.33 -14.60
N ILE A 226 -27.56 -9.33 -13.80
CA ILE A 226 -27.67 -9.31 -12.33
C ILE A 226 -28.42 -8.06 -11.86
N ALA A 227 -28.10 -6.88 -12.41
CA ALA A 227 -28.79 -5.64 -12.08
C ALA A 227 -30.30 -5.73 -12.29
N SER A 228 -30.72 -6.28 -13.44
CA SER A 228 -32.13 -6.53 -13.76
C SER A 228 -32.79 -7.48 -12.77
N LEU A 229 -32.16 -8.62 -12.48
CA LEU A 229 -32.69 -9.64 -11.56
C LEU A 229 -32.87 -9.10 -10.13
N LEU A 230 -31.96 -8.23 -9.68
CA LEU A 230 -31.98 -7.67 -8.33
C LEU A 230 -32.69 -6.32 -8.24
N SER A 231 -33.26 -5.82 -9.34
CA SER A 231 -33.91 -4.50 -9.41
C SER A 231 -33.01 -3.35 -8.91
N ILE A 232 -31.73 -3.39 -9.27
CA ILE A 232 -30.73 -2.33 -8.99
C ILE A 232 -30.21 -1.73 -10.29
N SER A 233 -29.53 -0.57 -10.22
CA SER A 233 -28.92 0.01 -11.41
C SER A 233 -27.67 -0.79 -11.87
N TYR A 234 -27.33 -0.69 -13.15
CA TYR A 234 -26.07 -1.26 -13.67
C TYR A 234 -24.82 -0.65 -13.01
N ILE A 235 -24.90 0.60 -12.55
CA ILE A 235 -23.81 1.26 -11.81
C ILE A 235 -23.66 0.64 -10.42
N ASP A 236 -24.78 0.37 -9.74
CA ASP A 236 -24.77 -0.29 -8.43
C ASP A 236 -24.25 -1.72 -8.51
N ALA A 237 -24.64 -2.47 -9.56
CA ALA A 237 -24.11 -3.81 -9.79
C ALA A 237 -22.58 -3.82 -10.01
N GLN A 238 -22.04 -2.84 -10.76
CA GLN A 238 -20.59 -2.66 -10.89
C GLN A 238 -19.95 -2.32 -9.55
N ALA A 239 -20.56 -1.40 -8.78
CA ALA A 239 -20.04 -1.00 -7.49
C ALA A 239 -19.96 -2.19 -6.51
N ILE A 240 -21.03 -2.99 -6.43
CA ILE A 240 -21.08 -4.21 -5.62
C ILE A 240 -19.99 -5.19 -6.08
N PHE A 241 -19.88 -5.49 -7.38
CA PHE A 241 -18.86 -6.41 -7.88
C PHE A 241 -17.45 -5.98 -7.47
N PHE A 242 -17.05 -4.74 -7.78
CA PHE A 242 -15.71 -4.27 -7.46
C PHE A 242 -15.47 -4.15 -5.96
N HIS A 243 -16.50 -3.84 -5.16
CA HIS A 243 -16.40 -3.84 -3.71
C HIS A 243 -16.21 -5.24 -3.12
N LEU A 244 -16.91 -6.24 -3.64
CA LEU A 244 -16.71 -7.65 -3.23
C LEU A 244 -15.30 -8.13 -3.56
N VAL A 245 -14.70 -7.65 -4.66
CA VAL A 245 -13.28 -7.88 -4.98
C VAL A 245 -12.36 -7.14 -4.02
N TRP A 246 -12.66 -5.86 -3.73
CA TRP A 246 -11.90 -5.05 -2.78
C TRP A 246 -11.84 -5.67 -1.39
N THR A 247 -12.97 -6.19 -0.91
CA THR A 247 -13.13 -6.83 0.40
C THR A 247 -12.74 -8.31 0.40
N LYS A 248 -12.21 -8.82 -0.71
CA LYS A 248 -11.73 -10.20 -0.89
C LYS A 248 -12.79 -11.29 -0.65
N ILE A 249 -14.07 -10.91 -0.61
CA ILE A 249 -15.20 -11.83 -0.66
C ILE A 249 -15.19 -12.54 -2.01
N LEU A 250 -14.93 -11.77 -3.08
CA LEU A 250 -14.64 -12.28 -4.41
C LEU A 250 -13.13 -12.25 -4.66
N LYS A 251 -12.50 -13.41 -4.75
CA LYS A 251 -11.08 -13.55 -5.08
C LYS A 251 -10.93 -13.76 -6.58
N ILE A 252 -10.15 -12.90 -7.22
CA ILE A 252 -9.83 -12.94 -8.65
C ILE A 252 -8.32 -12.79 -8.79
N ASP A 253 -7.71 -13.40 -9.80
CA ASP A 253 -6.33 -13.12 -10.15
C ASP A 253 -6.18 -11.68 -10.65
N LEU A 254 -5.73 -10.79 -9.78
CA LEU A 254 -5.48 -9.39 -10.15
C LEU A 254 -4.13 -9.20 -10.86
N VAL A 255 -3.24 -10.20 -10.82
CA VAL A 255 -1.87 -10.11 -11.33
C VAL A 255 -1.84 -10.28 -12.85
N ASN A 256 -2.57 -11.29 -13.36
CA ASN A 256 -2.50 -11.67 -14.78
C ASN A 256 -3.82 -11.48 -15.53
N THR A 257 -4.92 -11.13 -14.87
CA THR A 257 -6.22 -10.93 -15.51
C THR A 257 -6.63 -9.45 -15.52
N PRO A 258 -6.57 -8.75 -16.67
CA PRO A 258 -7.06 -7.38 -16.78
C PRO A 258 -8.55 -7.29 -16.46
N LEU A 259 -8.93 -6.44 -15.50
CA LEU A 259 -10.31 -6.30 -15.07
C LEU A 259 -11.04 -5.24 -15.92
N HIS A 260 -11.59 -5.69 -17.05
CA HIS A 260 -12.32 -4.85 -18.01
C HIS A 260 -13.78 -5.26 -18.14
N LEU A 261 -14.68 -4.27 -18.15
CA LEU A 261 -16.12 -4.50 -18.35
C LEU A 261 -16.43 -5.15 -19.71
N THR A 262 -15.62 -4.88 -20.73
CA THR A 262 -15.75 -5.47 -22.07
C THR A 262 -15.10 -6.85 -22.19
N GLY A 263 -14.26 -7.25 -21.23
CA GLY A 263 -13.69 -8.59 -21.15
C GLY A 263 -14.72 -9.60 -20.65
N LEU A 264 -14.39 -10.90 -20.74
CA LEU A 264 -15.17 -11.96 -20.13
C LEU A 264 -15.24 -11.80 -18.60
N VAL A 265 -16.24 -12.41 -17.97
CA VAL A 265 -16.26 -12.56 -16.52
C VAL A 265 -14.95 -13.29 -16.12
N PRO A 266 -14.11 -12.71 -15.26
CA PRO A 266 -12.87 -13.35 -14.86
C PRO A 266 -13.16 -14.57 -13.98
N ASP A 267 -12.24 -15.53 -13.96
CA ASP A 267 -12.31 -16.62 -12.99
C ASP A 267 -12.27 -16.06 -11.57
N PHE A 268 -13.08 -16.62 -10.69
CA PHE A 268 -13.21 -16.16 -9.32
C PHE A 268 -13.47 -17.28 -8.33
N GLU A 269 -13.05 -17.08 -7.09
CA GLU A 269 -13.44 -17.86 -5.93
C GLU A 269 -14.24 -16.99 -4.96
N VAL A 270 -15.23 -17.59 -4.30
CA VAL A 270 -15.99 -16.92 -3.25
C VAL A 270 -15.41 -17.36 -1.91
N SER A 271 -14.85 -16.43 -1.15
CA SER A 271 -14.40 -16.70 0.21
C SER A 271 -15.60 -17.05 1.09
N ALA A 272 -15.45 -18.05 1.97
CA ALA A 272 -16.45 -18.36 2.99
C ALA A 272 -16.68 -17.11 3.84
N SER A 273 -17.81 -16.46 3.59
CA SER A 273 -18.16 -15.21 4.26
C SER A 273 -18.46 -15.48 5.75
N PRO A 274 -18.30 -14.50 6.65
CA PRO A 274 -18.97 -14.51 7.96
C PRO A 274 -20.48 -14.79 7.85
N VAL A 275 -21.07 -14.59 6.66
CA VAL A 275 -22.46 -14.91 6.30
C VAL A 275 -22.78 -16.41 6.41
N GLN A 276 -21.82 -17.33 6.26
CA GLN A 276 -22.10 -18.77 6.43
C GLN A 276 -22.06 -19.23 7.90
N VAL A 277 -21.32 -18.54 8.78
CA VAL A 277 -21.21 -18.92 10.20
C VAL A 277 -22.50 -18.59 10.95
N SER A 278 -23.12 -17.44 10.68
CA SER A 278 -24.39 -17.05 11.31
C SER A 278 -25.59 -17.92 10.90
N LEU A 279 -25.53 -18.60 9.74
CA LEU A 279 -26.58 -19.52 9.31
C LEU A 279 -26.44 -20.90 9.98
N LYS A 280 -25.21 -21.35 10.27
CA LYS A 280 -24.99 -22.60 11.02
C LYS A 280 -25.37 -22.46 12.50
N GLU A 281 -25.11 -21.31 13.12
CA GLU A 281 -25.47 -21.06 14.54
C GLU A 281 -26.97 -20.85 14.79
N LYS A 282 -27.77 -20.61 13.74
CA LYS A 282 -29.25 -20.54 13.84
C LYS A 282 -29.95 -21.85 13.49
N MET A 283 -29.19 -22.86 13.08
CA MET A 283 -29.69 -24.20 12.72
C MET A 283 -29.12 -25.32 13.62
N SER A 284 -28.35 -24.98 14.65
CA SER A 284 -27.99 -25.85 15.79
C SER A 284 -28.64 -25.30 17.05
#